data_AF-A0A7S2C2T2-F1
#
_entry.id   AF-A0A7S2C2T2-F1
#
_cell.length_a   1.000
_cell.length_b   1.000
_cell.length_c   1.000
_cell.angle_alpha   90.00
_cell.angle_beta   90.00
_cell.angle_gamma   90.00
#
_symmetry.space_group_name_H-M   'P 1'
#
loop_
_entity.id
_entity.type
_entity.pdbx_description
1 polymer ?
#
loop_
_entity_poly.entity_id
_entity_poly.type
_entity_poly.pdbx_seq_one_letter_code
_entity_poly.pdbx_strand_id
1 'polypeptide(L)'
;GGTVRGGAVHCLWACRITMPRLLRSSAALLLLLSASATTPPSDDLCTPVTDLQQRMPTWVGSVPYSHIVNKSWSYPTDCSGFVSWALQLGRDAKAYEYASDALSTRIATDDLRYGDVITHVFDKTPLNRCSKMDLDDDGAADSAQGLPGEGVGIVGDLVRDLGHVSGHVFFFDRWDDEATKSSFWAYESTETQDQTEACLAQKGLLTRSACLNHNVLKSRDTPDKWRRENCSDPKYGSVSGGPRRLLPAILCPQ
;
A
#
# COMPACT_ATOMS: atom_id res chain seq x y z
N GLY A 1 -47.01 -31.90 5.10
CA GLY A 1 -47.15 -31.80 6.57
C GLY A 1 -45.87 -32.29 7.20
N GLY A 2 -45.19 -31.43 7.95
CA GLY A 2 -43.88 -31.72 8.51
C GLY A 2 -43.30 -30.49 9.19
N THR A 3 -43.86 -30.19 10.36
CA THR A 3 -43.52 -29.07 11.24
C THR A 3 -42.28 -29.42 12.06
N VAL A 4 -41.22 -28.60 12.03
CA VAL A 4 -40.18 -28.62 13.08
C VAL A 4 -39.83 -27.20 13.50
N ARG A 5 -40.09 -26.96 14.79
CA ARG A 5 -39.82 -25.79 15.65
C ARG A 5 -38.30 -25.57 15.74
N GLY A 6 -37.74 -24.35 15.78
CA GLY A 6 -38.07 -23.26 16.68
C GLY A 6 -37.32 -23.45 18.01
N GLY A 7 -36.08 -22.96 18.08
CA GLY A 7 -35.24 -23.01 19.29
C GLY A 7 -34.37 -21.77 19.41
N ALA A 8 -34.85 -20.79 20.18
CA ALA A 8 -34.10 -19.62 20.59
C ALA A 8 -33.31 -19.94 21.87
N VAL A 9 -32.02 -19.64 21.89
CA VAL A 9 -31.20 -19.70 23.10
C VAL A 9 -30.72 -18.29 23.42
N HIS A 10 -31.40 -17.66 24.38
CA HIS A 10 -30.93 -16.48 25.08
C HIS A 10 -29.83 -16.88 26.06
N CYS A 11 -28.61 -16.37 25.89
CA CYS A 11 -27.58 -16.38 26.94
C CYS A 11 -27.38 -14.96 27.45
N LEU A 12 -28.01 -14.66 28.59
CA LEU A 12 -27.74 -13.50 29.42
C LEU A 12 -26.47 -13.78 30.24
N TRP A 13 -25.36 -13.15 29.90
CA TRP A 13 -24.19 -13.06 30.78
C TRP A 13 -24.17 -11.68 31.43
N ALA A 14 -24.61 -11.63 32.69
CA ALA A 14 -24.42 -10.49 33.57
C ALA A 14 -23.05 -10.62 34.25
N CYS A 15 -22.07 -9.84 33.79
CA CYS A 15 -20.78 -9.72 34.49
C CYS A 15 -20.87 -8.57 35.50
N ARG A 16 -21.02 -8.92 36.79
CA ARG A 16 -20.87 -7.99 37.92
C ARG A 16 -19.40 -7.61 38.08
N ILE A 17 -19.04 -6.38 37.75
CA ILE A 17 -17.73 -5.81 38.10
C ILE A 17 -17.86 -5.17 39.49
N THR A 18 -17.31 -5.84 40.49
CA THR A 18 -17.02 -5.27 41.81
C THR A 18 -15.72 -4.48 41.76
N MET A 19 -15.78 -3.17 41.98
CA MET A 19 -14.62 -2.33 42.24
C MET A 19 -14.21 -2.39 43.71
N PRO A 20 -12.92 -2.64 44.05
CA PRO A 20 -12.39 -2.28 45.35
C PRO A 20 -11.83 -0.86 45.37
N ARG A 21 -12.12 -0.22 46.51
CA ARG A 21 -11.73 1.12 46.95
C ARG A 21 -10.23 1.29 47.17
N LEU A 22 -9.72 2.45 46.74
CA LEU A 22 -8.86 3.41 47.46
C LEU A 22 -8.00 2.90 48.63
N LEU A 23 -6.67 2.92 48.43
CA LEU A 23 -5.61 3.12 49.43
C LEU A 23 -4.56 4.03 48.76
N ARG A 24 -4.51 5.34 49.05
CA ARG A 24 -3.72 6.06 50.07
C ARG A 24 -2.21 5.71 50.11
N SER A 25 -1.44 6.79 49.98
CA SER A 25 -0.07 7.02 50.49
C SER A 25 1.11 6.44 49.70
N SER A 26 1.86 7.31 49.02
CA SER A 26 3.06 7.95 49.60
C SER A 26 3.68 8.90 48.57
N ALA A 27 3.84 10.16 48.97
CA ALA A 27 4.56 11.16 48.19
C ALA A 27 6.06 10.85 48.25
N ALA A 28 6.57 10.16 47.23
CA ALA A 28 7.99 10.11 46.95
C ALA A 28 8.32 11.27 46.00
N LEU A 29 9.10 12.21 46.51
CA LEU A 29 9.63 13.36 45.77
C LEU A 29 10.61 12.84 44.70
N LEU A 30 10.10 12.58 43.50
CA LEU A 30 10.88 12.23 42.32
C LEU A 30 11.56 13.50 41.77
N LEU A 31 12.87 13.59 42.00
CA LEU A 31 13.77 14.48 41.26
C LEU A 31 13.64 14.17 39.77
N LEU A 32 12.86 15.00 39.07
CA LEU A 32 12.76 15.02 37.62
C LEU A 32 14.12 15.50 37.07
N LEU A 33 15.04 14.56 36.82
CA LEU A 33 16.13 14.82 35.88
C LEU A 33 15.47 15.10 34.53
N SER A 34 15.42 16.38 34.17
CA SER A 34 15.11 16.84 32.83
C SER A 34 16.25 16.39 31.91
N ALA A 35 16.23 15.11 31.52
CA ALA A 35 17.01 14.64 30.40
C ALA A 35 16.50 15.40 29.18
N SER A 36 17.25 16.43 28.77
CA SER A 36 17.07 17.05 27.48
C SER A 36 17.27 15.95 26.45
N ALA A 37 16.16 15.41 25.95
CA ALA A 37 16.15 14.56 24.78
C ALA A 37 16.74 15.42 23.66
N THR A 38 18.04 15.27 23.44
CA THR A 38 18.72 15.77 22.27
C THR A 38 18.09 14.95 21.16
N THR A 39 17.10 15.53 20.47
CA THR A 39 16.63 14.99 19.20
C THR A 39 17.87 14.85 18.34
N PRO A 40 18.29 13.62 17.98
CA PRO A 40 19.43 13.46 17.10
C PRO A 40 19.16 14.31 15.85
N PRO A 41 20.17 15.05 15.36
CA PRO A 41 20.02 15.77 14.10
C PRO A 41 19.51 14.76 13.06
N SER A 42 18.40 15.12 12.42
CA SER A 42 17.64 14.27 11.50
C SER A 42 18.39 14.17 10.16
N ASP A 43 19.62 13.67 10.20
CA ASP A 43 20.49 13.41 9.05
C ASP A 43 20.32 11.98 8.53
N ASP A 44 19.34 11.22 9.04
CA ASP A 44 18.90 9.98 8.40
C ASP A 44 18.14 10.35 7.13
N LEU A 45 18.91 10.55 6.05
CA LEU A 45 18.44 10.87 4.70
C LEU A 45 17.52 9.79 4.12
N CYS A 46 17.40 8.63 4.76
CA CYS A 46 16.59 7.48 4.31
C CYS A 46 15.89 6.80 5.50
N THR A 47 14.80 6.09 5.22
CA THR A 47 14.15 5.23 6.22
C THR A 47 14.99 3.97 6.44
N PRO A 48 15.34 3.58 7.69
CA PRO A 48 15.97 2.29 7.93
C PRO A 48 15.05 1.13 7.55
N VAL A 49 15.56 0.15 6.82
CA VAL A 49 14.79 -1.05 6.44
C VAL A 49 14.29 -1.83 7.66
N THR A 50 15.05 -1.83 8.76
CA THR A 50 14.64 -2.43 10.05
C THR A 50 13.40 -1.75 10.63
N ASP A 51 13.29 -0.42 10.51
CA ASP A 51 12.14 0.33 10.99
C ASP A 51 10.92 0.04 10.12
N LEU A 52 11.12 -0.15 8.82
CA LEU A 52 10.06 -0.59 7.91
C LEU A 52 9.61 -2.02 8.23
N GLN A 53 10.54 -2.95 8.50
CA GLN A 53 10.28 -4.33 8.95
C GLN A 53 9.47 -4.38 10.24
N GLN A 54 9.78 -3.51 11.20
CA GLN A 54 9.08 -3.48 12.47
C GLN A 54 7.66 -2.89 12.34
N ARG A 55 7.50 -1.85 11.52
CA ARG A 55 6.22 -1.10 11.46
C ARG A 55 5.20 -1.69 10.48
N MET A 56 5.62 -2.21 9.33
CA MET A 56 4.69 -2.70 8.29
C MET A 56 3.65 -3.72 8.82
N PRO A 57 4.02 -4.74 9.62
CA PRO A 57 3.05 -5.69 10.15
C PRO A 57 1.98 -5.03 11.04
N THR A 58 2.34 -3.97 11.77
CA THR A 58 1.40 -3.29 12.68
C THR A 58 0.33 -2.48 11.97
N TRP A 59 0.54 -2.17 10.69
CA TRP A 59 -0.39 -1.39 9.89
C TRP A 59 -1.42 -2.25 9.16
N VAL A 60 -1.14 -3.55 9.04
CA VAL A 60 -2.09 -4.54 8.50
C VAL A 60 -3.35 -4.53 9.35
N GLY A 61 -4.51 -4.32 8.71
CA GLY A 61 -5.79 -4.26 9.40
C GLY A 61 -5.97 -3.05 10.33
N SER A 62 -5.09 -2.03 10.25
CA SER A 62 -5.16 -0.83 11.09
C SER A 62 -5.19 0.47 10.29
N VAL A 63 -4.48 0.53 9.16
CA VAL A 63 -4.40 1.73 8.32
C VAL A 63 -5.47 1.66 7.24
N PRO A 64 -6.43 2.61 7.19
CA PRO A 64 -7.47 2.61 6.16
C PRO A 64 -6.91 3.07 4.81
N TYR A 65 -7.46 2.53 3.73
CA TYR A 65 -7.27 3.04 2.37
C TYR A 65 -7.99 4.39 2.21
N SER A 66 -7.33 5.36 1.57
CA SER A 66 -7.94 6.66 1.28
C SER A 66 -7.20 7.42 0.19
N HIS A 67 -7.91 7.83 -0.85
CA HIS A 67 -7.43 8.83 -1.84
C HIS A 67 -7.33 10.25 -1.26
N ILE A 68 -7.93 10.48 -0.09
CA ILE A 68 -8.00 11.79 0.55
C ILE A 68 -6.92 11.88 1.63
N VAL A 69 -6.17 12.98 1.61
CA VAL A 69 -5.20 13.32 2.65
C VAL A 69 -5.90 13.49 3.99
N ASN A 70 -5.53 12.65 4.97
CA ASN A 70 -6.04 12.79 6.33
C ASN A 70 -5.26 13.89 7.08
N LYS A 71 -5.97 14.79 7.79
CA LYS A 71 -5.36 15.86 8.59
C LYS A 71 -4.37 15.36 9.65
N SER A 72 -4.58 14.18 10.21
CA SER A 72 -3.74 13.63 11.29
C SER A 72 -2.46 12.97 10.78
N TRP A 73 -2.40 12.57 9.50
CA TRP A 73 -1.32 11.74 8.94
C TRP A 73 -0.58 12.47 7.81
N SER A 74 -1.20 13.50 7.21
CA SER A 74 -0.66 14.34 6.14
C SER A 74 -0.39 13.65 4.79
N TYR A 75 -0.84 12.39 4.63
CA TYR A 75 -0.75 11.64 3.37
C TYR A 75 -2.12 11.05 2.98
N PRO A 76 -2.37 10.82 1.68
CA PRO A 76 -3.33 9.79 1.30
C PRO A 76 -2.74 8.43 1.66
N THR A 77 -3.61 7.44 1.80
CA THR A 77 -3.24 6.05 2.08
C THR A 77 -3.77 5.13 0.98
N ASP A 78 -3.85 5.67 -0.24
CA ASP A 78 -3.95 4.86 -1.46
C ASP A 78 -2.63 4.10 -1.70
N CYS A 79 -2.50 3.41 -2.83
CA CYS A 79 -1.33 2.56 -3.10
C CYS A 79 0.01 3.30 -2.93
N SER A 80 0.18 4.43 -3.60
CA SER A 80 1.43 5.20 -3.57
C SER A 80 1.54 6.14 -2.37
N GLY A 81 0.41 6.65 -1.86
CA GLY A 81 0.38 7.44 -0.65
C GLY A 81 0.80 6.64 0.57
N PHE A 82 0.37 5.37 0.66
CA PHE A 82 0.83 4.45 1.70
C PHE A 82 2.35 4.22 1.66
N VAL A 83 2.92 3.98 0.47
CA VAL A 83 4.38 3.84 0.29
C VAL A 83 5.10 5.12 0.72
N SER A 84 4.60 6.28 0.31
CA SER A 84 5.18 7.59 0.66
C SER A 84 5.14 7.86 2.17
N TRP A 85 4.02 7.52 2.82
CA TRP A 85 3.84 7.63 4.26
C TRP A 85 4.74 6.66 5.03
N ALA A 86 4.82 5.41 4.59
CA ALA A 86 5.65 4.38 5.20
C ALA A 86 7.14 4.78 5.23
N LEU A 87 7.62 5.36 4.12
CA LEU A 87 8.99 5.83 3.92
C LEU A 87 9.23 7.26 4.41
N GLN A 88 8.21 7.93 4.97
CA GLN A 88 8.29 9.30 5.47
C GLN A 88 8.90 10.29 4.46
N LEU A 89 8.52 10.17 3.17
CA LEU A 89 9.16 10.90 2.06
C LEU A 89 9.03 12.44 2.12
N GLY A 90 8.22 12.98 3.03
CA GLY A 90 7.89 14.41 3.10
C GLY A 90 6.95 14.88 1.98
N ARG A 91 6.57 14.01 1.04
CA ARG A 91 5.66 14.28 -0.08
C ARG A 91 4.94 13.02 -0.52
N ASP A 92 3.75 13.20 -1.10
CA ASP A 92 3.00 12.12 -1.74
C ASP A 92 3.53 11.85 -3.15
N ALA A 93 4.42 10.87 -3.29
CA ALA A 93 4.91 10.41 -4.58
C ALA A 93 3.88 9.47 -5.22
N LYS A 94 3.60 9.66 -6.51
CA LYS A 94 2.66 8.85 -7.27
C LYS A 94 3.28 7.53 -7.71
N ALA A 95 2.44 6.52 -7.94
CA ALA A 95 2.87 5.15 -8.27
C ALA A 95 3.88 5.08 -9.43
N TYR A 96 3.64 5.83 -10.51
CA TYR A 96 4.55 5.89 -11.67
C TYR A 96 5.90 6.54 -11.36
N GLU A 97 6.01 7.40 -10.34
CA GLU A 97 7.28 7.99 -9.93
C GLU A 97 8.21 6.93 -9.34
N TYR A 98 7.66 5.97 -8.59
CA TYR A 98 8.41 4.82 -8.08
C TYR A 98 8.89 3.90 -9.20
N ALA A 99 8.30 3.99 -10.40
CA ALA A 99 8.73 3.25 -11.59
C ALA A 99 9.83 3.98 -12.38
N SER A 100 10.26 5.17 -11.94
CA SER A 100 11.32 5.96 -12.56
C SER A 100 12.68 5.72 -11.91
N ASP A 101 13.75 5.91 -12.69
CA ASP A 101 15.13 5.84 -12.21
C ASP A 101 15.49 6.98 -11.24
N ALA A 102 14.60 7.97 -11.06
CA ALA A 102 14.78 9.06 -10.11
C ALA A 102 14.48 8.65 -8.66
N LEU A 103 13.66 7.61 -8.43
CA LEU A 103 13.31 7.12 -7.09
C LEU A 103 13.71 5.67 -6.85
N SER A 104 13.96 4.89 -7.90
CA SER A 104 14.30 3.48 -7.76
C SER A 104 15.20 3.01 -8.90
N THR A 105 15.53 1.73 -8.92
CA THR A 105 16.28 1.09 -10.00
C THR A 105 15.64 -0.25 -10.34
N ARG A 106 15.64 -0.61 -11.63
CA ARG A 106 15.20 -1.93 -12.10
C ARG A 106 16.06 -3.05 -11.55
N ILE A 107 15.39 -4.07 -11.02
CA ILE A 107 16.01 -5.32 -10.55
C ILE A 107 15.33 -6.51 -11.22
N ALA A 108 16.01 -7.65 -11.24
CA ALA A 108 15.37 -8.91 -11.63
C ALA A 108 14.34 -9.30 -10.55
N THR A 109 13.31 -10.04 -10.96
CA THR A 109 12.29 -10.54 -10.04
C THR A 109 12.92 -11.43 -8.98
N ASP A 110 13.84 -12.30 -9.34
CA ASP A 110 14.57 -13.17 -8.41
C ASP A 110 15.41 -12.43 -7.36
N ASP A 111 15.75 -11.16 -7.62
CA ASP A 111 16.55 -10.31 -6.74
C ASP A 111 15.72 -9.51 -5.72
N LEU A 112 14.39 -9.68 -5.72
CA LEU A 112 13.50 -9.04 -4.74
C LEU A 112 13.90 -9.38 -3.32
N ARG A 113 13.91 -8.35 -2.48
CA ARG A 113 14.18 -8.39 -1.03
C ARG A 113 13.17 -7.52 -0.31
N TYR A 114 13.02 -7.76 0.98
CA TYR A 114 12.13 -6.96 1.83
C TYR A 114 12.35 -5.45 1.61
N GLY A 115 11.27 -4.72 1.34
CA GLY A 115 11.27 -3.27 1.13
C GLY A 115 11.50 -2.83 -0.31
N ASP A 116 11.86 -3.74 -1.23
CA ASP A 116 11.75 -3.49 -2.67
C ASP A 116 10.27 -3.24 -3.04
N VAL A 117 10.02 -2.53 -4.13
CA VAL A 117 8.67 -2.17 -4.58
C VAL A 117 8.27 -2.82 -5.90
N ILE A 118 7.02 -3.24 -5.90
CA ILE A 118 6.13 -3.68 -6.96
C ILE A 118 5.51 -2.60 -7.85
N THR A 119 6.00 -2.21 -9.04
CA THR A 119 5.29 -1.16 -9.83
C THR A 119 4.49 -1.71 -11.01
N HIS A 120 3.33 -1.12 -11.26
CA HIS A 120 2.55 -1.26 -12.49
C HIS A 120 2.36 0.14 -13.07
N VAL A 121 2.63 0.33 -14.36
CA VAL A 121 2.41 1.61 -15.06
C VAL A 121 1.50 1.37 -16.25
N PHE A 122 0.51 2.23 -16.43
CA PHE A 122 -0.42 2.14 -17.54
C PHE A 122 -0.97 3.52 -17.90
N ASP A 123 -1.38 3.68 -19.16
CA ASP A 123 -1.96 4.92 -19.66
C ASP A 123 -3.37 4.62 -20.16
N LYS A 124 -4.37 5.20 -19.48
CA LYS A 124 -5.79 5.10 -19.86
C LYS A 124 -6.19 6.17 -20.88
N THR A 125 -5.29 7.10 -21.21
CA THR A 125 -5.59 8.17 -22.15
C THR A 125 -5.65 7.65 -23.59
N PRO A 126 -6.40 8.32 -24.48
CA PRO A 126 -6.43 7.95 -25.90
C PRO A 126 -5.07 8.00 -26.60
N LEU A 127 -4.09 8.70 -26.02
CA LEU A 127 -2.74 8.80 -26.57
C LEU A 127 -1.91 7.52 -26.38
N ASN A 128 -2.31 6.66 -25.42
CA ASN A 128 -1.59 5.45 -25.00
C ASN A 128 -0.06 5.63 -25.03
N ARG A 129 0.48 6.41 -24.08
CA ARG A 129 1.92 6.63 -23.96
C ARG A 129 2.69 5.41 -23.46
N CYS A 130 2.00 4.30 -23.22
CA CYS A 130 2.59 3.05 -22.80
C CYS A 130 2.76 2.13 -24.01
N SER A 131 4.01 1.79 -24.28
CA SER A 131 4.34 0.69 -25.18
C SER A 131 4.33 -0.61 -24.37
N LYS A 132 3.59 -1.60 -24.87
CA LYS A 132 3.90 -2.99 -24.54
C LYS A 132 5.04 -3.36 -25.48
N MET A 133 6.15 -3.87 -24.94
CA MET A 133 7.11 -4.54 -25.80
C MET A 133 6.40 -5.77 -26.38
N ASP A 134 6.04 -5.71 -27.67
CA ASP A 134 5.46 -6.81 -28.42
C ASP A 134 6.51 -7.95 -28.50
N LEU A 135 6.54 -8.77 -27.46
CA LEU A 135 7.22 -10.05 -27.45
C LEU A 135 6.12 -11.10 -27.50
N ASP A 136 5.82 -11.55 -28.71
CA ASP A 136 5.02 -12.71 -29.09
C ASP A 136 3.84 -13.05 -28.18
N ASP A 137 2.67 -12.56 -28.60
CA ASP A 137 1.31 -12.81 -28.08
C ASP A 137 1.01 -14.29 -27.81
N ASP A 138 1.31 -14.75 -26.59
CA ASP A 138 0.82 -15.99 -26.01
C ASP A 138 -0.41 -15.73 -25.12
N GLY A 139 -1.45 -15.11 -25.70
CA GLY A 139 -2.86 -15.49 -25.50
C GLY A 139 -3.47 -15.51 -24.09
N ALA A 140 -2.79 -15.02 -23.05
CA ALA A 140 -3.31 -14.96 -21.69
C ALA A 140 -4.19 -13.72 -21.50
N ALA A 141 -5.38 -13.77 -22.09
CA ALA A 141 -6.46 -12.86 -21.79
C ALA A 141 -7.01 -13.14 -20.39
N ASP A 142 -6.41 -12.57 -19.34
CA ASP A 142 -7.18 -12.36 -18.11
C ASP A 142 -6.65 -11.23 -17.19
N SER A 143 -7.63 -10.59 -16.54
CA SER A 143 -7.52 -9.77 -15.33
C SER A 143 -6.88 -8.38 -15.41
N ALA A 144 -7.14 -7.63 -16.48
CA ALA A 144 -7.42 -6.20 -16.31
C ALA A 144 -8.93 -6.03 -16.39
N GLN A 145 -9.65 -6.48 -15.36
CA GLN A 145 -11.08 -6.16 -15.25
C GLN A 145 -11.20 -4.63 -15.24
N GLY A 146 -11.71 -4.11 -16.35
CA GLY A 146 -11.94 -2.69 -16.53
C GLY A 146 -12.79 -2.19 -15.37
N LEU A 147 -12.27 -1.18 -14.67
CA LEU A 147 -13.06 -0.45 -13.69
C LEU A 147 -14.31 0.07 -14.41
N PRO A 148 -15.53 -0.23 -13.93
CA PRO A 148 -16.74 0.30 -14.52
C PRO A 148 -16.69 1.82 -14.45
N GLY A 149 -16.73 2.46 -15.63
CA GLY A 149 -16.70 3.90 -15.78
C GLY A 149 -17.94 4.54 -15.16
N GLU A 150 -17.80 5.09 -13.96
CA GLU A 150 -18.71 6.12 -13.46
C GLU A 150 -18.39 7.43 -14.19
N GLY A 151 -19.22 7.76 -15.17
CA GLY A 151 -19.14 9.05 -15.85
C GLY A 151 -19.80 10.14 -15.02
N VAL A 152 -19.02 11.11 -14.52
CA VAL A 152 -19.47 12.47 -14.17
C VAL A 152 -18.25 13.42 -14.20
N GLY A 153 -18.34 14.56 -14.91
CA GLY A 153 -17.46 15.73 -14.68
C GLY A 153 -16.60 16.23 -15.86
N ILE A 154 -17.10 16.16 -17.09
CA ILE A 154 -16.39 16.61 -18.30
C ILE A 154 -16.28 18.15 -18.30
N VAL A 155 -15.05 18.67 -18.30
CA VAL A 155 -14.50 19.85 -19.03
C VAL A 155 -13.35 20.47 -18.22
N GLY A 156 -13.41 20.47 -16.88
CA GLY A 156 -12.38 21.09 -16.02
C GLY A 156 -11.14 20.22 -15.74
N ASP A 157 -11.32 18.89 -15.65
CA ASP A 157 -10.26 17.95 -15.27
C ASP A 157 -9.45 17.42 -16.47
N LEU A 158 -9.99 17.58 -17.68
CA LEU A 158 -9.40 17.06 -18.93
C LEU A 158 -8.08 17.74 -19.31
N VAL A 159 -7.78 18.93 -18.79
CA VAL A 159 -6.55 19.67 -19.14
C VAL A 159 -5.42 19.42 -18.14
N ARG A 160 -5.72 18.98 -16.90
CA ARG A 160 -4.67 18.65 -15.92
C ARG A 160 -4.12 17.24 -16.09
N ASP A 161 -4.82 16.37 -16.82
CA ASP A 161 -4.50 14.94 -16.86
C ASP A 161 -3.85 14.46 -18.17
N LEU A 162 -3.61 15.35 -19.15
CA LEU A 162 -2.92 14.98 -20.41
C LEU A 162 -1.47 14.50 -20.20
N GLY A 163 -0.92 14.69 -18.99
CA GLY A 163 0.45 14.30 -18.64
C GLY A 163 0.57 13.17 -17.62
N HIS A 164 -0.52 12.69 -16.99
CA HIS A 164 -0.40 11.78 -15.85
C HIS A 164 -0.33 10.31 -16.28
N VAL A 165 0.74 9.61 -15.94
CA VAL A 165 0.81 8.15 -16.09
C VAL A 165 0.13 7.52 -14.88
N SER A 166 -0.90 6.71 -15.12
CA SER A 166 -1.54 5.96 -14.04
C SER A 166 -0.63 4.79 -13.60
N GLY A 167 -0.81 4.32 -12.38
CA GLY A 167 -0.05 3.17 -11.91
C GLY A 167 -0.54 2.60 -10.60
N HIS A 168 0.14 1.55 -10.17
CA HIS A 168 -0.05 0.90 -8.89
C HIS A 168 1.31 0.57 -8.27
N VAL A 169 1.39 0.59 -6.94
CA VAL A 169 2.63 0.26 -6.22
C VAL A 169 2.34 -0.42 -4.89
N PHE A 170 3.17 -1.40 -4.52
CA PHE A 170 3.15 -2.07 -3.22
C PHE A 170 4.54 -2.55 -2.81
N PHE A 171 4.73 -2.87 -1.53
CA PHE A 171 6.00 -3.40 -1.02
C PHE A 171 6.06 -4.91 -1.14
N PHE A 172 7.24 -5.42 -1.52
CA PHE A 172 7.59 -6.82 -1.34
C PHE A 172 7.98 -7.09 0.12
N ASP A 173 7.42 -8.15 0.72
CA ASP A 173 7.77 -8.63 2.05
C ASP A 173 8.79 -9.77 1.95
N ARG A 174 8.36 -10.94 1.44
CA ARG A 174 9.17 -12.15 1.31
C ARG A 174 8.61 -13.09 0.26
N TRP A 175 9.45 -13.99 -0.24
CA TRP A 175 8.96 -15.14 -1.00
C TRP A 175 8.15 -16.06 -0.08
N ASP A 176 7.08 -16.64 -0.64
CA ASP A 176 6.31 -17.67 0.05
C ASP A 176 7.08 -19.00 0.05
N ASP A 177 7.75 -19.29 -1.07
CA ASP A 177 8.71 -20.38 -1.23
C ASP A 177 9.98 -19.86 -1.90
N GLU A 178 11.09 -19.84 -1.16
CA GLU A 178 12.40 -19.39 -1.65
C GLU A 178 13.00 -20.29 -2.74
N ALA A 179 12.62 -21.57 -2.80
CA ALA A 179 13.18 -22.50 -3.77
C ALA A 179 12.61 -22.28 -5.17
N THR A 180 11.31 -22.03 -5.26
CA THR A 180 10.60 -21.86 -6.54
C THR A 180 10.35 -20.39 -6.90
N LYS A 181 10.23 -19.52 -5.89
CA LYS A 181 9.88 -18.10 -6.03
C LYS A 181 8.66 -17.89 -6.93
N SER A 182 7.66 -18.77 -6.86
CA SER A 182 6.44 -18.68 -7.68
C SER A 182 5.41 -17.70 -7.10
N SER A 183 5.46 -17.46 -5.79
CA SER A 183 4.54 -16.60 -5.06
C SER A 183 5.27 -15.85 -3.95
N PHE A 184 4.76 -14.67 -3.59
CA PHE A 184 5.36 -13.82 -2.57
C PHE A 184 4.29 -13.07 -1.77
N TRP A 185 4.65 -12.71 -0.54
CA TRP A 185 3.85 -11.84 0.30
C TRP A 185 4.18 -10.38 0.02
N ALA A 186 3.16 -9.53 0.02
CA ALA A 186 3.28 -8.10 -0.25
C ALA A 186 2.39 -7.28 0.68
N TYR A 187 2.86 -6.08 1.06
CA TYR A 187 2.03 -5.09 1.75
C TYR A 187 1.41 -4.13 0.75
N GLU A 188 0.08 -4.07 0.74
CA GLU A 188 -0.68 -3.29 -0.22
C GLU A 188 -1.83 -2.53 0.43
N SER A 189 -2.03 -1.31 -0.07
CA SER A 189 -3.23 -0.52 0.17
C SER A 189 -3.98 -0.34 -1.14
N THR A 190 -5.14 -1.01 -1.26
CA THR A 190 -5.99 -0.95 -2.46
C THR A 190 -7.48 -1.01 -2.12
N GLU A 191 -8.29 -0.32 -2.93
CA GLU A 191 -9.76 -0.37 -2.87
C GLU A 191 -10.41 -1.21 -3.99
N THR A 192 -9.63 -1.95 -4.78
CA THR A 192 -10.19 -2.71 -5.90
C THR A 192 -9.68 -4.14 -6.05
N GLN A 193 -8.50 -4.46 -5.50
CA GLN A 193 -7.83 -5.76 -5.69
C GLN A 193 -7.57 -6.41 -4.34
N ASP A 194 -7.52 -7.75 -4.30
CA ASP A 194 -7.10 -8.53 -3.12
C ASP A 194 -7.77 -8.11 -1.78
N GLN A 195 -9.03 -7.72 -1.86
CA GLN A 195 -9.76 -7.10 -0.76
C GLN A 195 -10.23 -8.11 0.28
N THR A 196 -10.24 -7.68 1.55
CA THR A 196 -10.91 -8.44 2.60
C THR A 196 -12.43 -8.47 2.37
N GLU A 197 -13.10 -9.51 2.85
CA GLU A 197 -14.57 -9.60 2.78
C GLU A 197 -15.26 -8.37 3.37
N ALA A 198 -14.70 -7.81 4.45
CA ALA A 198 -15.20 -6.60 5.10
C ALA A 198 -15.17 -5.38 4.17
N CYS A 199 -14.13 -5.27 3.34
CA CYS A 199 -13.96 -4.19 2.37
C CYS A 199 -14.87 -4.39 1.15
N LEU A 200 -15.02 -5.63 0.66
CA LEU A 200 -15.97 -5.98 -0.42
C LEU A 200 -17.44 -5.75 -0.02
N ALA A 201 -17.77 -5.91 1.27
CA ALA A 201 -19.12 -5.69 1.78
C ALA A 201 -19.56 -4.20 1.74
N GLN A 202 -18.64 -3.27 1.46
CA GLN A 202 -18.91 -1.84 1.48
C GLN A 202 -19.50 -1.38 0.14
N LYS A 203 -20.72 -0.83 0.18
CA LYS A 203 -21.45 -0.41 -1.02
C LYS A 203 -21.40 1.09 -1.31
N GLY A 204 -20.88 1.91 -0.39
CA GLY A 204 -20.86 3.37 -0.50
C GLY A 204 -19.45 3.96 -0.58
N LEU A 205 -19.28 5.00 -1.40
CA LEU A 205 -18.03 5.80 -1.50
C LEU A 205 -17.57 6.35 -0.13
N LEU A 206 -18.51 6.71 0.75
CA LEU A 206 -18.21 7.22 2.09
C LEU A 206 -17.98 6.12 3.14
N THR A 207 -18.34 4.87 2.83
CA THR A 207 -18.13 3.75 3.73
C THR A 207 -16.84 3.01 3.46
N ARG A 208 -16.04 3.37 2.43
CA ARG A 208 -14.77 2.72 2.05
C ARG A 208 -13.69 2.64 3.15
N SER A 209 -13.96 3.19 4.33
CA SER A 209 -13.08 3.22 5.49
C SER A 209 -12.76 1.87 6.13
N ALA A 210 -13.36 0.74 5.70
CA ALA A 210 -12.95 -0.59 6.18
C ALA A 210 -12.10 -1.36 5.17
N CYS A 211 -11.76 -0.75 4.04
CA CYS A 211 -10.61 -1.20 3.26
C CYS A 211 -9.37 -0.80 4.04
N LEU A 212 -8.69 -1.79 4.60
CA LEU A 212 -7.50 -1.59 5.41
C LEU A 212 -6.31 -2.17 4.64
N ASN A 213 -5.13 -1.60 4.88
CA ASN A 213 -3.87 -2.12 4.39
C ASN A 213 -3.74 -3.60 4.77
N HIS A 214 -3.25 -4.42 3.86
CA HIS A 214 -3.21 -5.87 4.02
C HIS A 214 -1.87 -6.45 3.58
N ASN A 215 -1.55 -7.64 4.10
CA ASN A 215 -0.43 -8.46 3.67
C ASN A 215 -1.00 -9.64 2.87
N VAL A 216 -0.77 -9.64 1.56
CA VAL A 216 -1.44 -10.53 0.61
C VAL A 216 -0.44 -11.37 -0.17
N LEU A 217 -0.83 -12.61 -0.45
CA LEU A 217 -0.07 -13.53 -1.28
C LEU A 217 -0.34 -13.23 -2.75
N LYS A 218 0.72 -13.03 -3.54
CA LYS A 218 0.66 -12.70 -4.97
C LYS A 218 1.44 -13.71 -5.81
N SER A 219 1.00 -13.90 -7.06
CA SER A 219 1.75 -14.66 -8.07
C SER A 219 2.92 -13.84 -8.64
N ARG A 220 4.05 -14.51 -8.92
CA ARG A 220 5.20 -13.97 -9.65
C ARG A 220 4.89 -13.51 -11.07
N ASP A 221 3.90 -14.11 -11.72
CA ASP A 221 3.59 -13.80 -13.12
C ASP A 221 3.23 -12.32 -13.30
N THR A 222 2.61 -11.73 -12.27
CA THR A 222 2.20 -10.32 -12.25
C THR A 222 3.40 -9.36 -12.38
N PRO A 223 4.41 -9.35 -11.48
CA PRO A 223 5.61 -8.52 -11.66
C PRO A 223 6.36 -8.81 -12.96
N ASP A 224 6.44 -10.07 -13.40
CA ASP A 224 7.15 -10.46 -14.62
C ASP A 224 6.45 -9.89 -15.88
N LYS A 225 5.11 -9.87 -15.87
CA LYS A 225 4.31 -9.21 -16.91
C LYS A 225 4.54 -7.70 -16.91
N TRP A 226 4.40 -7.03 -15.76
CA TRP A 226 4.53 -5.58 -15.65
C TRP A 226 5.93 -5.07 -15.97
N ARG A 227 6.96 -5.91 -15.80
CA ARG A 227 8.33 -5.60 -16.21
C ARG A 227 8.44 -5.25 -17.70
N ARG A 228 7.51 -5.69 -18.56
CA ARG A 228 7.49 -5.40 -20.00
C ARG A 228 6.73 -4.12 -20.36
N GLU A 229 6.09 -3.49 -19.39
CA GLU A 229 5.32 -2.26 -19.59
C GLU A 229 6.21 -1.04 -19.40
N ASN A 230 6.16 -0.13 -20.36
CA ASN A 230 6.96 1.08 -20.35
C ASN A 230 6.16 2.26 -20.88
N CYS A 231 6.10 3.33 -20.10
CA CYS A 231 5.37 4.55 -20.43
C CYS A 231 6.32 5.74 -20.50
N SER A 232 5.97 6.73 -21.33
CA SER A 232 6.69 8.01 -21.38
C SER A 232 6.03 9.04 -20.48
N ASP A 233 6.82 9.62 -19.58
CA ASP A 233 6.47 10.74 -18.72
C ASP A 233 7.36 11.97 -19.03
N PRO A 234 6.80 13.19 -19.18
CA PRO A 234 7.59 14.37 -19.51
C PRO A 234 8.64 14.75 -18.46
N LYS A 235 8.41 14.42 -17.18
CA LYS A 235 9.30 14.77 -16.07
C LYS A 235 10.34 13.68 -15.81
N TYR A 236 9.93 12.41 -15.90
CA TYR A 236 10.76 11.26 -15.53
C TYR A 236 11.31 10.48 -16.72
N GLY A 237 10.97 10.87 -17.95
CA GLY A 237 11.39 10.16 -19.16
C GLY A 237 10.67 8.81 -19.27
N SER A 238 11.43 7.72 -19.30
CA SER A 238 10.88 6.37 -19.38
C SER A 238 10.56 5.87 -17.97
N VAL A 239 9.30 5.50 -17.71
CA VAL A 239 8.88 4.84 -16.46
C VAL A 239 8.39 3.44 -16.77
N SER A 240 8.88 2.44 -16.03
CA SER A 240 8.61 1.04 -16.38
C SER A 240 8.20 0.20 -15.18
N GLY A 241 7.22 -0.67 -15.40
CA GLY A 241 6.68 -1.55 -14.37
C GLY A 241 7.66 -2.61 -13.90
N GLY A 242 7.16 -3.48 -13.02
CA GLY A 242 7.85 -4.62 -12.45
C GLY A 242 8.66 -4.31 -11.18
N PRO A 243 9.56 -5.23 -10.78
CA PRO A 243 10.36 -5.13 -9.57
C PRO A 243 11.34 -3.95 -9.57
N ARG A 244 11.34 -3.16 -8.49
CA ARG A 244 12.21 -2.00 -8.30
C ARG A 244 12.88 -2.02 -6.93
N ARG A 245 14.14 -1.61 -6.86
CA ARG A 245 14.84 -1.28 -5.62
C ARG A 245 14.83 0.21 -5.41
N LEU A 246 14.31 0.69 -4.28
CA LEU A 246 14.33 2.11 -3.94
C LEU A 246 15.77 2.61 -3.81
N LEU A 247 16.01 3.88 -4.19
CA LEU A 247 17.35 4.47 -4.07
C LEU A 247 17.76 4.58 -2.58
N PRO A 248 19.07 4.50 -2.26
CA PRO A 248 19.57 4.63 -0.88
C PRO A 248 19.21 5.94 -0.19
N ALA A 249 18.86 6.98 -0.94
CA ALA A 249 18.36 8.25 -0.42
C ALA A 249 16.88 8.21 0.01
N ILE A 250 16.22 7.06 -0.07
CA ILE A 250 14.82 6.86 0.30
C ILE A 250 14.70 5.75 1.34
N LEU A 251 15.27 4.58 1.05
CA LEU A 251 15.30 3.41 1.92
C LEU A 251 16.75 3.00 2.12
N CYS A 252 17.20 2.98 3.38
CA CYS A 252 18.58 2.64 3.68
C CYS A 252 18.86 1.17 3.31
N PRO A 253 20.03 0.87 2.75
CA PRO A 253 20.40 -0.50 2.41
C PRO A 253 20.42 -1.39 3.66
N GLN A 254 20.10 -2.68 3.47
CA GLN A 254 20.27 -3.75 4.47
C GLN A 254 21.74 -4.03 4.77
#